data_AF-A0A8X6HA64-F1
#
_entry.id   AF-A0A8X6HA64-F1
#
_cell.length_a   1.000
_cell.length_b   1.000
_cell.length_c   1.000
_cell.angle_alpha   90.00
_cell.angle_beta   90.00
_cell.angle_gamma   90.00
#
_symmetry.space_group_name_H-M   'P 1'
#
loop_
_entity.id
_entity.type
_entity.pdbx_description
1 polymer ?
#
loop_
_entity_poly.entity_id
_entity_poly.type
_entity_poly.pdbx_seq_one_letter_code
_entity_poly.pdbx_strand_id
1 'polypeptide(L)'
;MFTTIYNTFEDALKQMLVETYRSLCTDISSKTLVKASELILKVQAMHQEIENVVSFSIFLVYVLVFVNFLNLVSVNVTNFTSPQLKFRVFACVIVFIWTTSNFVKLTLTGSKLVDICDLWKLLQQDIVRNCARMKVKNSKNLTYLLLFLEESKLDLEFTGWGIFRLDRSLLLTIAEAIVSYSVVIATV
;
A
#
# COMPACT_ATOMS: atom_id res chain seq x y z
N MET A 1 8.10 -10.88 -9.39
CA MET A 1 8.59 -9.66 -10.06
C MET A 1 8.04 -8.40 -9.39
N PHE A 2 6.71 -8.19 -9.33
CA PHE A 2 6.11 -7.04 -8.62
C PHE A 2 6.57 -6.92 -7.16
N THR A 3 6.46 -8.00 -6.37
CA THR A 3 6.88 -8.00 -4.96
C THR A 3 8.36 -7.67 -4.78
N THR A 4 9.22 -8.05 -5.71
CA THR A 4 10.67 -7.75 -5.66
C THR A 4 10.94 -6.28 -5.93
N ILE A 5 10.37 -5.73 -7.02
CA ILE A 5 10.49 -4.31 -7.38
C ILE A 5 9.91 -3.44 -6.25
N TYR A 6 8.77 -3.84 -5.71
CA TYR A 6 8.12 -3.19 -4.58
C TYR A 6 9.02 -3.19 -3.34
N ASN A 7 9.54 -4.34 -2.92
CA ASN A 7 10.37 -4.42 -1.72
C ASN A 7 11.65 -3.58 -1.87
N THR A 8 12.26 -3.56 -3.07
CA THR A 8 13.42 -2.71 -3.33
C THR A 8 13.07 -1.22 -3.28
N PHE A 9 11.92 -0.82 -3.84
CA PHE A 9 11.43 0.55 -3.72
C PHE A 9 11.13 0.94 -2.26
N GLU A 10 10.46 0.06 -1.52
CA GLU A 10 10.16 0.19 -0.10
C GLU A 10 11.42 0.43 0.73
N ASP A 11 12.42 -0.44 0.58
CA ASP A 11 13.69 -0.33 1.31
C ASP A 11 14.45 0.96 0.96
N ALA A 12 14.50 1.31 -0.33
CA ALA A 12 15.14 2.54 -0.80
C ALA A 12 14.43 3.79 -0.28
N LEU A 13 13.09 3.80 -0.28
CA LEU A 13 12.29 4.89 0.26
C LEU A 13 12.55 5.06 1.76
N LYS A 14 12.50 3.97 2.52
CA LYS A 14 12.77 4.00 3.96
C LYS A 14 14.17 4.53 4.27
N GLN A 15 15.19 4.07 3.54
CA GLN A 15 16.55 4.55 3.71
C GLN A 15 16.66 6.06 3.40
N MET A 16 16.08 6.51 2.28
CA MET A 16 16.08 7.91 1.88
C MET A 16 15.43 8.81 2.94
N LEU A 17 14.29 8.39 3.52
CA LEU A 17 13.58 9.16 4.56
C LEU A 17 14.41 9.27 5.84
N VAL A 18 15.09 8.20 6.25
CA VAL A 18 15.98 8.20 7.42
C VAL A 18 17.20 9.09 7.19
N GLU A 19 17.81 9.04 6.01
CA GLU A 19 18.94 9.92 5.66
C GLU A 19 18.53 11.39 5.61
N THR A 20 17.36 11.68 5.02
CA THR A 20 16.77 13.03 4.98
C THR A 20 16.51 13.55 6.39
N TYR A 21 15.89 12.74 7.24
CA TYR A 21 15.68 13.07 8.66
C TYR A 21 17.00 13.39 9.37
N ARG A 22 18.02 12.53 9.23
CA ARG A 22 19.33 12.76 9.86
C ARG A 22 19.95 14.07 9.40
N SER A 23 19.92 14.34 8.10
CA SER A 23 20.45 15.58 7.52
C SER A 23 19.75 16.81 8.07
N LEU A 24 18.42 16.80 8.15
CA LEU A 24 17.61 17.91 8.66
C LEU A 24 17.73 18.10 10.17
N CYS A 25 17.98 17.04 10.93
CA CYS A 25 18.29 17.13 12.36
C CYS A 25 19.70 17.71 12.62
N THR A 26 20.64 17.59 11.68
CA THR A 26 22.00 18.15 11.82
C THR A 26 22.14 19.58 11.30
N ASP A 27 21.52 19.90 10.16
CA ASP A 27 21.65 21.21 9.50
C ASP A 27 20.35 21.62 8.80
N ILE A 28 19.68 22.63 9.36
CA ILE A 28 18.50 23.26 8.78
C ILE A 28 18.96 24.47 7.97
N SER A 29 19.49 24.19 6.78
CA SER A 29 19.88 25.20 5.78
C SER A 29 19.02 25.08 4.52
N SER A 30 18.92 26.17 3.75
CA SER A 30 18.16 26.17 2.49
C SER A 30 18.67 25.11 1.50
N LYS A 31 19.99 24.88 1.45
CA LYS A 31 20.60 23.86 0.59
C LYS A 31 20.15 22.45 0.98
N THR A 32 20.12 22.15 2.28
CA THR A 32 19.68 20.85 2.79
C THR A 32 18.19 20.62 2.54
N LEU A 33 17.36 21.65 2.74
CA LEU A 33 15.92 21.59 2.48
C LEU A 33 15.60 21.40 0.99
N VAL A 34 16.28 22.11 0.09
CA VAL A 34 16.10 21.94 -1.36
C VAL A 34 16.45 20.51 -1.79
N LYS A 35 17.61 20.00 -1.34
CA LYS A 35 18.01 18.61 -1.65
C LYS A 35 17.00 17.59 -1.13
N ALA A 36 16.48 17.79 0.09
CA ALA A 36 15.44 16.93 0.66
C ALA A 36 14.15 16.96 -0.17
N SER A 37 13.72 18.15 -0.60
CA SER A 37 12.52 18.32 -1.43
C SER A 37 12.68 17.63 -2.79
N GLU A 38 13.81 17.81 -3.47
CA GLU A 38 14.12 17.13 -4.74
C GLU A 38 14.06 15.60 -4.62
N LEU A 39 14.58 15.04 -3.53
CA LEU A 39 14.53 13.59 -3.27
C LEU A 39 13.10 13.09 -3.08
N ILE A 40 12.28 13.82 -2.33
CA ILE A 40 10.88 13.47 -2.07
C ILE A 40 10.06 13.54 -3.36
N LEU A 41 10.22 14.60 -4.14
CA LEU A 41 9.56 14.74 -5.45
C LEU A 41 9.96 13.61 -6.41
N LYS A 42 11.24 13.24 -6.44
CA LYS A 42 11.73 12.13 -7.26
C LYS A 42 11.10 10.80 -6.86
N VAL A 43 10.93 10.55 -5.56
CA VAL A 43 10.25 9.35 -5.07
C VAL A 43 8.77 9.35 -5.43
N GLN A 44 8.07 10.47 -5.28
CA GLN A 44 6.66 10.58 -5.67
C GLN A 44 6.47 10.30 -7.17
N ALA A 45 7.36 10.83 -8.01
CA ALA A 45 7.35 10.56 -9.45
C ALA A 45 7.60 9.06 -9.75
N MET A 46 8.60 8.46 -9.11
CA MET A 46 8.90 7.03 -9.28
C MET A 46 7.74 6.14 -8.79
N HIS A 47 7.11 6.48 -7.66
CA HIS A 47 5.92 5.79 -7.18
C HIS A 47 4.80 5.86 -8.23
N GLN A 48 4.55 7.06 -8.78
CA GLN A 48 3.49 7.24 -9.78
C GLN A 48 3.74 6.41 -11.04
N GLU A 49 5.00 6.28 -11.48
CA GLU A 49 5.36 5.40 -12.60
C GLU A 49 5.05 3.93 -12.30
N ILE A 50 5.38 3.45 -11.09
CA ILE A 50 5.08 2.07 -10.67
C ILE A 50 3.56 1.88 -10.57
N GLU A 51 2.84 2.81 -9.95
CA GLU A 51 1.38 2.78 -9.84
C GLU A 51 0.73 2.72 -11.22
N ASN A 52 1.13 3.59 -12.15
CA ASN A 52 0.58 3.61 -13.51
C ASN A 52 0.71 2.26 -14.24
N VAL A 53 1.79 1.50 -13.97
CA VAL A 53 2.03 0.20 -14.60
C VAL A 53 1.26 -0.93 -13.91
N VAL A 54 1.11 -0.87 -12.59
CA VAL A 54 0.64 -2.02 -11.80
C VAL A 54 -0.83 -1.89 -11.38
N SER A 55 -1.35 -0.66 -11.28
CA SER A 55 -2.70 -0.37 -10.76
C SER A 55 -3.81 -1.20 -11.45
N PHE A 56 -3.75 -1.30 -12.79
CA PHE A 56 -4.71 -2.12 -13.54
C PHE A 56 -4.54 -3.63 -13.28
N SER A 57 -3.30 -4.10 -13.11
CA SER A 57 -3.04 -5.50 -12.77
C SER A 57 -3.56 -5.85 -11.37
N ILE A 58 -3.40 -4.96 -10.40
CA ILE A 58 -3.97 -5.11 -9.05
C ILE A 58 -5.50 -5.22 -9.13
N PHE A 59 -6.14 -4.36 -9.93
CA PHE A 59 -7.58 -4.43 -10.18
C PHE A 59 -8.01 -5.77 -10.77
N LEU A 60 -7.30 -6.29 -11.79
CA LEU A 60 -7.61 -7.59 -12.37
C LEU A 60 -7.48 -8.75 -11.38
N VAL A 61 -6.48 -8.73 -10.49
CA VAL A 61 -6.32 -9.77 -9.45
C VAL A 61 -7.50 -9.72 -8.46
N TYR A 62 -7.94 -8.53 -8.06
CA TYR A 62 -9.13 -8.36 -7.23
C TYR A 62 -10.38 -8.96 -7.90
N VAL A 63 -10.63 -8.64 -9.17
CA VAL A 63 -11.75 -9.19 -9.94
C VAL A 63 -11.65 -10.71 -10.03
N LEU A 64 -10.45 -11.26 -10.24
CA LEU A 64 -10.22 -12.70 -10.32
C LEU A 64 -10.56 -13.41 -9.00
N VAL A 65 -10.20 -12.82 -7.84
CA VAL A 65 -10.58 -13.36 -6.52
C VAL A 65 -12.10 -13.41 -6.39
N PHE A 66 -12.78 -12.32 -6.76
CA PHE A 66 -14.23 -12.23 -6.67
C PHE A 66 -14.94 -13.23 -7.60
N VAL A 67 -14.49 -13.36 -8.85
CA VAL A 67 -15.02 -14.34 -9.82
C VAL A 67 -14.81 -15.78 -9.33
N ASN A 68 -13.63 -16.09 -8.79
CA ASN A 68 -13.35 -17.42 -8.23
C ASN A 68 -14.21 -17.72 -7.00
N PHE A 69 -14.47 -16.70 -6.16
CA PHE A 69 -15.42 -16.83 -5.05
C PHE A 69 -16.82 -17.17 -5.55
N LEU A 70 -17.37 -16.41 -6.51
CA LEU A 70 -18.70 -16.68 -7.08
C LEU A 70 -18.79 -18.07 -7.73
N ASN A 71 -17.73 -18.49 -8.44
CA ASN A 71 -17.65 -19.83 -9.03
C ASN A 71 -17.64 -20.92 -7.94
N LEU A 72 -16.90 -20.72 -6.85
CA LEU A 72 -16.85 -21.67 -5.74
C LEU A 72 -18.23 -21.84 -5.09
N VAL A 73 -18.92 -20.73 -4.83
CA VAL A 73 -20.27 -20.79 -4.24
C VAL A 73 -21.26 -21.45 -5.20
N SER A 74 -21.24 -21.09 -6.48
CA SER A 74 -22.13 -21.67 -7.50
C SER A 74 -21.98 -23.19 -7.62
N VAL A 75 -20.74 -23.69 -7.56
CA VAL A 75 -20.48 -25.13 -7.61
C VAL A 75 -20.97 -25.81 -6.32
N ASN A 76 -20.75 -25.22 -5.14
CA ASN A 76 -21.17 -25.81 -3.86
C ASN A 76 -22.69 -25.95 -3.68
N VAL A 77 -23.51 -25.14 -4.36
CA VAL A 77 -24.99 -25.26 -4.34
C VAL A 77 -25.50 -26.45 -5.17
N THR A 78 -24.69 -26.99 -6.10
CA THR A 78 -25.13 -28.10 -6.94
C THR A 78 -25.05 -29.46 -6.22
N ASN A 79 -26.19 -30.17 -6.11
CA ASN A 79 -26.25 -31.51 -5.52
C ASN A 79 -25.35 -32.50 -6.30
N PHE A 80 -24.26 -32.95 -5.66
CA PHE A 80 -23.22 -33.75 -6.30
C PHE A 80 -23.57 -35.24 -6.40
N THR A 81 -24.21 -35.63 -7.49
CA THR A 81 -24.54 -37.03 -7.80
C THR A 81 -23.42 -37.81 -8.52
N SER A 82 -22.38 -37.15 -9.06
CA SER A 82 -21.30 -37.81 -9.81
C SER A 82 -19.87 -37.48 -9.31
N PRO A 83 -18.91 -38.42 -9.44
CA PRO A 83 -17.52 -38.22 -9.01
C PRO A 83 -16.73 -37.18 -9.84
N GLN A 84 -17.11 -36.93 -11.10
CA GLN A 84 -16.50 -35.87 -11.93
C GLN A 84 -16.78 -34.47 -11.38
N LEU A 85 -17.97 -34.25 -10.80
CA LEU A 85 -18.32 -33.00 -10.14
C LEU A 85 -17.49 -32.76 -8.86
N LYS A 86 -17.15 -33.83 -8.12
CA LYS A 86 -16.30 -33.73 -6.91
C LYS A 86 -14.88 -33.25 -7.22
N PHE A 87 -14.29 -33.70 -8.33
CA PHE A 87 -12.97 -33.24 -8.77
C PHE A 87 -12.98 -31.75 -9.13
N ARG A 88 -14.03 -31.29 -9.82
CA ARG A 88 -14.21 -29.88 -10.18
C ARG A 88 -14.31 -28.98 -8.94
N VAL A 89 -15.07 -29.39 -7.92
CA VAL A 89 -15.15 -28.68 -6.63
C VAL A 89 -13.75 -28.52 -6.02
N PHE A 90 -13.00 -29.62 -5.93
CA PHE A 90 -11.68 -29.61 -5.31
C PHE A 90 -10.71 -28.70 -6.07
N ALA A 91 -10.74 -28.72 -7.41
CA ALA A 91 -9.95 -27.81 -8.23
C ALA A 91 -10.35 -26.34 -8.00
N CYS A 92 -11.64 -26.02 -7.93
CA CYS A 92 -12.13 -24.67 -7.63
C CYS A 92 -11.67 -24.18 -6.25
N VAL A 93 -11.71 -25.05 -5.23
CA VAL A 93 -11.22 -24.73 -3.87
C VAL A 93 -9.73 -24.42 -3.90
N ILE A 94 -8.91 -25.25 -4.54
CA ILE A 94 -7.46 -25.02 -4.64
C ILE A 94 -7.16 -23.69 -5.34
N VAL A 95 -7.81 -23.45 -6.48
CA VAL A 95 -7.61 -22.20 -7.24
C VAL A 95 -8.03 -20.99 -6.41
N PHE A 96 -9.16 -21.06 -5.72
CA PHE A 96 -9.63 -19.99 -4.84
C PHE A 96 -8.64 -19.70 -3.71
N ILE A 97 -8.19 -20.73 -2.97
CA ILE A 97 -7.20 -20.58 -1.91
C ILE A 97 -5.92 -19.96 -2.46
N TRP A 98 -5.45 -20.42 -3.62
CA TRP A 98 -4.26 -19.88 -4.27
C TRP A 98 -4.42 -18.41 -4.65
N THR A 99 -5.53 -18.03 -5.30
CA THR A 99 -5.76 -16.63 -5.70
C THR A 99 -5.92 -15.71 -4.51
N THR A 100 -6.69 -16.12 -3.49
CA THR A 100 -6.89 -15.34 -2.27
C THR A 100 -5.58 -15.20 -1.49
N SER A 101 -4.77 -16.26 -1.38
CA SER A 101 -3.47 -16.17 -0.71
C SER A 101 -2.51 -15.19 -1.40
N ASN A 102 -2.49 -15.19 -2.74
CA ASN A 102 -1.68 -14.23 -3.49
C ASN A 102 -2.18 -12.80 -3.35
N PHE A 103 -3.50 -12.61 -3.34
CA PHE A 103 -4.10 -11.29 -3.12
C PHE A 103 -3.84 -10.76 -1.71
N VAL A 104 -3.91 -11.63 -0.69
CA VAL A 104 -3.52 -11.28 0.69
C VAL A 104 -2.07 -10.83 0.75
N LYS A 105 -1.15 -11.60 0.15
CA LYS A 105 0.28 -11.21 0.08
C LYS A 105 0.45 -9.85 -0.60
N LEU A 106 -0.19 -9.66 -1.76
CA LEU A 106 -0.15 -8.41 -2.51
C LEU A 106 -0.63 -7.23 -1.66
N THR A 107 -1.73 -7.41 -0.94
CA THR A 107 -2.35 -6.36 -0.11
C THR A 107 -1.52 -6.03 1.13
N LEU A 108 -1.00 -7.06 1.81
CA LEU A 108 -0.08 -6.87 2.94
C LEU A 108 1.21 -6.17 2.50
N THR A 109 1.73 -6.52 1.32
CA THR A 109 2.87 -5.84 0.72
C THR A 109 2.53 -4.36 0.49
N GLY A 110 1.45 -4.05 -0.24
CA GLY A 110 1.03 -2.65 -0.50
C GLY A 110 0.81 -1.81 0.76
N SER A 111 0.32 -2.43 1.84
CA SER A 111 0.11 -1.77 3.12
C SER A 111 1.40 -1.24 3.76
N LYS A 112 2.57 -1.81 3.44
CA LYS A 112 3.84 -1.36 4.01
C LYS A 112 4.23 0.05 3.56
N LEU A 113 3.77 0.49 2.39
CA LEU A 113 4.03 1.85 1.90
C LEU A 113 3.33 2.88 2.78
N VAL A 114 2.11 2.56 3.23
CA VAL A 114 1.36 3.37 4.20
C VAL A 114 2.12 3.45 5.51
N ASP A 115 2.64 2.31 6.01
CA ASP A 115 3.45 2.28 7.23
C ASP A 115 4.71 3.19 7.13
N ILE A 116 5.33 3.28 5.94
CA ILE A 116 6.49 4.16 5.70
C ILE A 116 6.08 5.63 5.62
N CYS A 117 4.94 5.94 5.00
CA CYS A 117 4.40 7.30 4.98
C CYS A 117 4.08 7.78 6.40
N ASP A 118 3.53 6.90 7.24
CA ASP A 118 3.27 7.21 8.64
C ASP A 118 4.56 7.36 9.45
N LEU A 119 5.59 6.55 9.17
CA LEU A 119 6.93 6.78 9.72
C LEU A 119 7.47 8.17 9.36
N TRP A 120 7.31 8.60 8.11
CA TRP A 120 7.74 9.94 7.69
C TRP A 120 7.01 11.05 8.43
N LYS A 121 5.69 10.94 8.63
CA LYS A 121 4.92 11.89 9.45
C LYS A 121 5.48 11.99 10.88
N LEU A 122 5.87 10.86 11.47
CA LEU A 122 6.51 10.84 12.79
C LEU A 122 7.89 11.50 12.77
N LEU A 123 8.71 11.23 11.75
CA LEU A 123 10.03 11.85 11.60
C LEU A 123 9.92 13.38 11.40
N GLN A 124 8.95 13.84 10.62
CA GLN A 124 8.65 15.27 10.44
C GLN A 124 8.30 15.95 11.77
N GLN A 125 7.46 15.33 12.59
CA GLN A 125 7.13 15.84 13.93
C GLN A 125 8.37 15.93 14.82
N ASP A 126 9.27 14.96 14.72
CA ASP A 126 10.51 14.96 15.52
C ASP A 126 11.52 16.01 15.04
N ILE A 127 11.61 16.28 13.73
CA ILE A 127 12.42 17.40 13.18
C ILE A 127 11.95 18.73 13.79
N VAL A 128 10.64 18.97 13.84
CA VAL A 128 10.08 20.18 14.46
C VAL A 128 10.46 20.27 15.94
N ARG A 129 10.34 19.16 16.68
CA ARG A 129 10.72 19.11 18.11
C ARG A 129 12.20 19.38 18.33
N ASN A 130 13.07 18.81 17.50
CA ASN A 130 14.53 19.04 17.57
C ASN A 130 14.87 20.49 17.23
N CYS A 131 14.22 21.08 16.22
CA CYS A 131 14.39 22.50 15.90
C CYS A 131 14.02 23.42 17.08
N ALA A 132 12.92 23.14 17.78
CA ALA A 132 12.52 23.87 18.98
C ALA A 132 13.56 23.75 20.10
N ARG A 133 14.16 22.56 20.30
CA ARG A 133 15.21 22.31 21.30
C ARG A 133 16.53 22.99 20.96
N MET A 134 16.91 23.02 19.68
CA MET A 134 18.17 23.62 19.21
C MET A 134 18.17 25.16 19.27
N LYS A 135 17.05 25.80 19.65
CA LYS A 135 16.91 27.27 19.71
C LYS A 135 17.37 27.94 18.41
N VAL A 136 16.94 27.42 17.26
CA VAL A 136 17.29 27.97 15.94
C VAL A 136 16.92 29.45 15.89
N LYS A 137 17.94 30.32 15.89
CA LYS A 137 17.75 31.78 15.95
C LYS A 137 17.37 32.42 14.60
N ASN A 138 17.50 31.67 13.50
CA ASN A 138 17.29 32.19 12.16
C ASN A 138 15.85 31.96 11.68
N SER A 139 15.03 33.02 11.74
CA SER A 139 13.61 33.00 11.36
C SER A 139 13.38 32.60 9.89
N LYS A 140 14.32 32.88 8.98
CA LYS A 140 14.22 32.48 7.57
C LYS A 140 14.31 30.96 7.42
N ASN A 141 15.25 30.31 8.11
CA ASN A 141 15.40 28.86 8.05
C ASN A 141 14.20 28.14 8.68
N LEU A 142 13.60 28.72 9.72
CA LEU A 142 12.36 28.23 10.31
C LEU A 142 11.20 28.30 9.30
N THR A 143 11.09 29.42 8.58
CA THR A 143 10.05 29.60 7.54
C THR A 143 10.22 28.58 6.41
N TYR A 144 11.44 28.39 5.91
CA TYR A 144 11.72 27.39 4.90
C TYR A 144 11.46 25.96 5.37
N LEU A 145 11.75 25.65 6.64
CA LEU A 145 11.42 24.35 7.21
C LEU A 145 9.91 24.12 7.27
N LEU A 146 9.13 25.12 7.68
CA LEU A 146 7.66 25.00 7.70
C LEU A 146 7.08 24.79 6.30
N LEU A 147 7.54 25.56 5.31
CA LEU A 147 7.16 25.37 3.90
C LEU A 147 7.53 23.96 3.41
N PHE A 148 8.75 23.50 3.70
CA PHE A 148 9.19 22.15 3.36
C PHE A 148 8.30 21.09 4.00
N LEU A 149 7.95 21.21 5.29
CA LEU A 149 7.10 20.22 5.98
C LEU A 149 5.69 20.15 5.39
N GLU A 150 5.20 21.27 4.86
CA GLU A 150 3.91 21.32 4.18
C GLU A 150 3.96 20.67 2.79
N GLU A 151 5.00 20.95 2.00
CA GLU A 151 5.20 20.37 0.67
C GLU A 151 5.64 18.90 0.70
N SER A 152 6.38 18.49 1.72
CA SER A 152 6.96 17.14 1.85
C SER A 152 6.00 16.10 2.44
N LYS A 153 4.70 16.38 2.47
CA LYS A 153 3.70 15.38 2.90
C LYS A 153 3.70 14.22 1.90
N LEU A 154 4.03 13.03 2.41
CA LEU A 154 3.94 11.79 1.66
C LEU A 154 2.65 11.08 2.03
N ASP A 155 1.77 10.97 1.04
CA ASP A 155 0.56 10.14 1.09
C ASP A 155 0.61 9.22 -0.14
N LEU A 156 1.48 8.22 -0.07
CA LEU A 156 1.69 7.28 -1.16
C LEU A 156 0.90 6.00 -0.89
N GLU A 157 0.10 5.60 -1.86
CA GLU A 157 -0.70 4.40 -1.80
C GLU A 157 -0.79 3.75 -3.18
N PHE A 158 -0.72 2.41 -3.20
CA PHE A 158 -1.05 1.64 -4.38
C PHE A 158 -2.56 1.47 -4.48
N THR A 159 -3.12 1.57 -5.69
CA THR A 159 -4.55 1.43 -5.90
C THR A 159 -4.88 0.34 -6.92
N GLY A 160 -6.10 -0.16 -6.87
CA GLY A 160 -6.69 -0.95 -7.95
C GLY A 160 -7.40 -0.04 -8.93
N TRP A 161 -6.65 0.50 -9.90
CA TRP A 161 -7.15 1.43 -10.93
C TRP A 161 -7.88 2.66 -10.36
N GLY A 162 -7.44 3.16 -9.20
CA GLY A 162 -8.07 4.28 -8.49
C GLY A 162 -9.40 3.96 -7.79
N ILE A 163 -9.91 2.73 -7.88
CA ILE A 163 -11.21 2.34 -7.33
C ILE A 163 -11.11 1.98 -5.85
N PHE A 164 -10.02 1.34 -5.45
CA PHE A 164 -9.77 0.94 -4.07
C PHE A 164 -8.28 1.06 -3.73
N ARG A 165 -8.00 1.27 -2.45
CA ARG A 165 -6.64 1.32 -1.90
C ARG A 165 -6.17 -0.07 -1.54
N LEU A 166 -4.92 -0.40 -1.85
CA LEU A 166 -4.31 -1.69 -1.55
C LEU A 166 -3.76 -1.70 -0.12
N ASP A 167 -4.65 -1.73 0.86
CA ASP A 167 -4.32 -1.68 2.29
C ASP A 167 -4.98 -2.84 3.10
N ARG A 168 -4.63 -2.94 4.38
CA ARG A 168 -5.19 -3.97 5.27
C ARG A 168 -6.71 -3.88 5.42
N SER A 169 -7.29 -2.70 5.25
CA SER A 169 -8.74 -2.50 5.34
C SER A 169 -9.48 -3.20 4.19
N LEU A 170 -8.88 -3.23 3.00
CA LEU A 170 -9.42 -3.95 1.84
C LEU A 170 -9.59 -5.46 2.11
N LEU A 171 -8.66 -6.08 2.85
CA LEU A 171 -8.78 -7.50 3.20
C LEU A 171 -10.00 -7.77 4.08
N LEU A 172 -10.27 -6.87 5.04
CA LEU A 172 -11.43 -6.98 5.92
C LEU A 172 -12.72 -6.80 5.10
N THR A 173 -12.77 -5.81 4.23
CA THR A 173 -13.91 -5.55 3.34
C THR A 173 -14.23 -6.75 2.44
N ILE A 174 -13.20 -7.38 1.86
CA ILE A 174 -13.40 -8.57 1.00
C ILE A 174 -13.83 -9.77 1.83
N ALA A 175 -13.25 -9.99 3.01
CA ALA A 175 -13.64 -11.08 3.89
C ALA A 175 -15.10 -10.93 4.33
N GLU A 176 -15.52 -9.72 4.69
CA GLU A 176 -16.91 -9.40 5.02
C GLU A 176 -17.83 -9.69 3.83
N ALA A 177 -17.50 -9.20 2.63
CA ALA A 177 -18.29 -9.47 1.43
C ALA A 177 -18.43 -10.97 1.16
N ILE A 178 -17.33 -11.73 1.20
CA ILE A 178 -17.32 -13.19 1.00
C ILE A 178 -18.25 -13.88 1.99
N VAL A 179 -18.17 -13.54 3.29
CA VAL A 179 -19.03 -14.12 4.32
C VAL A 179 -20.49 -13.75 4.08
N SER A 180 -20.79 -12.47 3.84
CA SER A 180 -22.16 -12.00 3.58
C SER A 180 -22.80 -12.68 2.37
N TYR A 181 -22.12 -12.73 1.22
CA TYR A 181 -22.62 -13.40 0.03
C TYR A 181 -22.77 -14.91 0.23
N SER A 182 -21.87 -15.55 0.98
CA SER A 182 -21.99 -16.98 1.29
C SER A 182 -23.22 -17.28 2.13
N VAL A 183 -23.51 -16.44 3.14
CA VAL A 183 -24.72 -16.58 3.97
C VAL A 183 -25.99 -16.38 3.14
N VAL A 184 -26.03 -15.34 2.29
CA VAL A 184 -27.18 -15.09 1.42
C VAL A 184 -27.44 -16.28 0.50
N ILE A 185 -26.40 -16.82 -0.13
CA ILE A 185 -26.57 -17.94 -1.05
C ILE A 185 -26.94 -19.24 -0.32
N ALA A 186 -26.43 -19.47 0.89
CA ALA A 186 -26.80 -20.63 1.70
C ALA A 186 -28.24 -20.57 2.26
N THR A 187 -28.86 -19.38 2.29
CA THR A 187 -30.21 -19.16 2.82
C THR A 187 -31.28 -19.03 1.73
N VAL A 188 -30.89 -18.99 0.45
CA VAL A 188 -31.78 -19.05 -0.73
C VAL A 188 -31.93 -20.50 -1.18
#